data_AF-A0A927Z740-F1
#
_entry.id   AF-A0A927Z740-F1
#
_cell.length_a   1.000
_cell.length_b   1.000
_cell.length_c   1.000
_cell.angle_alpha   90.00
_cell.angle_beta   90.00
_cell.angle_gamma   90.00
#
_symmetry.space_group_name_H-M   'P 1'
#
loop_
_entity.id
_entity.type
_entity.pdbx_description
1 polymer ?
#
loop_
_entity_poly.entity_id
_entity_poly.type
_entity_poly.pdbx_seq_one_letter_code
_entity_poly.pdbx_strand_id
1 'polypeptide(L)'
;MKYEYYFCEFYKKDLEKYLCLKGIKYKKSECNITGDRIIFSLWSNNSDLERTLNELRNLRVRDPIVFVTYSASEINTANWLVLTPKKQSIDIVNSEEAYEYSCEWISSMGVEKVNHKRQKDSFVVKKEPSMKTSTAFWTEDTGFAELFADYRVCEMVKNNSLRGIKFENVRNKKGIYSEHLFQVKTSNIICNDHIEFGHGERKEVCHICGKEQFFIDDTYQLHLNVSELEMQDDLYVTERIWGEGIAYPLYIISQRFYQLLKQNKLSGGLNLSPVIEILE
;
A
#
# COMPACT_ATOMS: atom_id res chain seq x y z
N MET A 1 11.74 14.09 0.77
CA MET A 1 11.45 12.76 0.20
C MET A 1 12.73 12.21 -0.41
N LYS A 2 12.97 10.90 -0.35
CA LYS A 2 14.11 10.26 -1.01
C LYS A 2 13.65 9.00 -1.75
N TYR A 3 14.20 8.80 -2.94
CA TYR A 3 14.07 7.55 -3.68
C TYR A 3 15.23 6.61 -3.40
N GLU A 4 14.92 5.34 -3.16
CA GLU A 4 15.84 4.21 -3.13
C GLU A 4 15.69 3.44 -4.46
N TYR A 5 16.79 3.33 -5.20
CA TYR A 5 16.88 2.54 -6.43
C TYR A 5 17.45 1.18 -6.05
N TYR A 6 16.57 0.21 -5.86
CA TYR A 6 16.90 -1.14 -5.42
C TYR A 6 17.17 -2.06 -6.61
N PHE A 7 18.33 -2.72 -6.59
CA PHE A 7 18.76 -3.63 -7.62
C PHE A 7 18.87 -5.05 -7.06
N CYS A 8 18.37 -6.01 -7.84
CA CYS A 8 18.59 -7.43 -7.62
C CYS A 8 19.01 -8.06 -8.95
N GLU A 9 20.31 -8.31 -9.10
CA GLU A 9 20.90 -8.77 -10.35
C GLU A 9 21.53 -10.15 -10.21
N PHE A 10 21.60 -10.88 -11.32
CA PHE A 10 22.46 -12.05 -11.37
C PHE A 10 23.92 -11.64 -11.13
N TYR A 11 24.65 -12.50 -10.42
CA TYR A 11 26.05 -12.27 -10.14
C TYR A 11 26.84 -12.16 -11.46
N LYS A 12 27.56 -11.03 -11.59
CA LYS A 12 28.50 -10.76 -12.68
C LYS A 12 29.77 -10.19 -12.06
N LYS A 13 30.93 -10.74 -12.43
CA LYS A 13 32.23 -10.30 -11.88
C LYS A 13 32.51 -8.82 -12.16
N ASP A 14 32.13 -8.33 -13.35
CA ASP A 14 32.34 -6.93 -13.72
C ASP A 14 31.44 -5.98 -12.92
N LEU A 15 30.22 -6.39 -12.61
CA LEU A 15 29.32 -5.64 -11.72
C LEU A 15 29.89 -5.58 -10.31
N GLU A 16 30.36 -6.71 -9.76
CA GLU A 16 30.98 -6.72 -8.43
C GLU A 16 32.19 -5.78 -8.37
N LYS A 17 33.09 -5.89 -9.36
CA LYS A 17 34.28 -5.04 -9.46
C LYS A 17 33.89 -3.56 -9.53
N TYR A 18 32.87 -3.23 -10.31
CA TYR A 18 32.33 -1.89 -10.42
C TYR A 18 31.79 -1.36 -9.09
N LEU A 19 30.94 -2.13 -8.41
CA LEU A 19 30.37 -1.74 -7.12
C LEU A 19 31.46 -1.53 -6.07
N CYS A 20 32.46 -2.41 -6.00
CA CYS A 20 33.63 -2.26 -5.15
C CYS A 20 34.42 -0.97 -5.47
N LEU A 21 34.67 -0.71 -6.76
CA LEU A 21 35.41 0.48 -7.20
C LEU A 21 34.69 1.80 -6.85
N LYS A 22 33.35 1.79 -6.90
CA LYS A 22 32.52 2.94 -6.51
C LYS A 22 32.23 3.01 -5.00
N GLY A 23 32.71 2.05 -4.21
CA GLY A 23 32.41 1.97 -2.79
C GLY A 23 30.94 1.71 -2.45
N ILE A 24 30.18 1.15 -3.40
CA ILE A 24 28.76 0.83 -3.22
C ILE A 24 28.66 -0.47 -2.42
N LYS A 25 27.95 -0.42 -1.29
CA LYS A 25 27.69 -1.61 -0.47
C LYS A 25 26.70 -2.52 -1.20
N TYR A 26 26.99 -3.82 -1.21
CA TYR A 26 26.11 -4.84 -1.77
C TYR A 26 26.15 -6.11 -0.92
N LYS A 27 25.16 -6.97 -1.14
CA LYS A 27 25.09 -8.32 -0.56
C LYS A 27 25.10 -9.35 -1.68
N LYS A 28 25.77 -10.47 -1.46
CA LYS A 28 25.63 -11.66 -2.30
C LYS A 28 24.57 -12.57 -1.68
N SER A 29 23.67 -13.08 -2.50
CA SER A 29 22.72 -14.10 -2.09
C SER A 29 22.95 -15.33 -2.95
N GLU A 30 23.37 -16.42 -2.31
CA GLU A 30 23.52 -17.71 -2.98
C GLU A 30 22.12 -18.32 -3.17
N CYS A 31 21.81 -18.70 -4.41
CA CYS A 31 20.54 -19.35 -4.72
C CYS A 31 20.77 -20.53 -5.65
N ASN A 32 20.69 -21.73 -5.09
CA ASN A 32 20.94 -22.99 -5.81
C ASN A 32 19.99 -23.24 -7.00
N ILE A 33 18.84 -22.56 -7.05
CA ILE A 33 17.80 -22.77 -8.06
C ILE A 33 17.82 -21.68 -9.14
N THR A 34 18.05 -20.42 -8.75
CA THR A 34 17.92 -19.28 -9.67
C THR A 34 19.23 -18.55 -9.90
N GLY A 35 20.36 -19.13 -9.51
CA GLY A 35 21.70 -18.56 -9.63
C GLY A 35 21.98 -17.47 -8.59
N ASP A 36 23.27 -17.26 -8.31
CA ASP A 36 23.73 -16.27 -7.34
C ASP A 36 23.32 -14.85 -7.74
N ARG A 37 23.00 -14.03 -6.74
CA ARG A 37 22.53 -12.66 -6.90
C ARG A 37 23.43 -11.65 -6.20
N ILE A 38 23.54 -10.46 -6.78
CA ILE A 38 24.05 -9.25 -6.14
C ILE A 38 22.86 -8.32 -5.88
N ILE A 39 22.72 -7.90 -4.62
CA ILE A 39 21.67 -6.99 -4.16
C ILE A 39 22.33 -5.72 -3.65
N PHE A 40 21.90 -4.56 -4.14
CA PHE A 40 22.40 -3.26 -3.72
C PHE A 40 21.37 -2.16 -3.93
N SER A 41 21.56 -1.02 -3.27
CA SER A 41 20.69 0.15 -3.40
C SER A 41 21.50 1.40 -3.67
N LEU A 42 20.95 2.28 -4.51
CA LEU A 42 21.41 3.65 -4.68
C LEU A 42 20.35 4.61 -4.15
N TRP A 43 20.77 5.80 -3.72
CA TRP A 43 19.86 6.79 -3.16
C TRP A 43 19.84 8.06 -4.02
N SER A 44 18.66 8.63 -4.22
CA SER A 44 18.41 9.92 -4.91
C SER A 44 19.27 11.09 -4.44
N ASN A 45 19.70 11.10 -3.17
CA ASN A 45 20.55 12.15 -2.63
C ASN A 45 22.05 11.93 -2.92
N ASN A 46 22.42 10.89 -3.66
CA ASN A 46 23.78 10.70 -4.15
C ASN A 46 24.02 11.62 -5.36
N SER A 47 24.98 12.53 -5.26
CA SER A 47 25.32 13.48 -6.33
C SER A 47 25.75 12.81 -7.64
N ASP A 48 26.25 11.57 -7.56
CA ASP A 48 26.72 10.79 -8.72
C ASP A 48 25.68 9.80 -9.25
N LEU A 49 24.41 9.90 -8.81
CA LEU A 49 23.38 8.91 -9.12
C LEU A 49 23.21 8.70 -10.63
N GLU A 50 22.94 9.75 -11.40
CA GLU A 50 22.68 9.65 -12.85
C GLU A 50 23.84 9.01 -13.62
N ARG A 51 25.07 9.42 -13.26
CA ARG A 51 26.28 8.81 -13.84
C ARG A 51 26.35 7.33 -13.50
N THR A 52 26.10 6.97 -12.25
CA THR A 52 26.13 5.59 -11.77
C THR A 52 25.06 4.73 -12.47
N LEU A 53 23.84 5.25 -12.63
CA LEU A 53 22.74 4.58 -13.34
C LEU A 53 23.11 4.32 -14.81
N ASN A 54 23.70 5.29 -15.49
CA ASN A 54 24.16 5.13 -16.88
C ASN A 54 25.29 4.09 -16.99
N GLU A 55 26.25 4.09 -16.07
CA GLU A 55 27.31 3.09 -16.02
C GLU A 55 26.74 1.67 -15.76
N LEU A 56 25.73 1.54 -14.91
CA LEU A 56 25.03 0.27 -14.67
C LEU A 56 24.26 -0.23 -15.90
N ARG A 57 23.60 0.67 -16.65
CA ARG A 57 22.95 0.34 -17.93
C ARG A 57 23.96 -0.21 -18.95
N ASN A 58 25.16 0.38 -19.02
CA ASN A 58 26.24 -0.11 -19.88
C ASN A 58 26.71 -1.52 -19.48
N LEU A 59 26.65 -1.85 -18.18
CA LEU A 59 26.91 -3.20 -17.66
C LEU A 59 25.72 -4.17 -17.83
N ARG A 60 24.66 -3.75 -18.53
CA ARG A 60 23.42 -4.50 -18.76
C ARG A 60 22.78 -4.96 -17.45
N VAL A 61 22.81 -4.09 -16.43
CA VAL A 61 22.00 -4.24 -15.22
C VAL A 61 20.57 -3.83 -15.57
N ARG A 62 19.57 -4.59 -15.10
CA ARG A 62 18.17 -4.23 -15.33
C ARG A 62 17.82 -2.97 -14.56
N ASP A 63 16.75 -2.31 -14.99
CA ASP A 63 16.25 -1.15 -14.28
C ASP A 63 15.89 -1.51 -12.83
N PRO A 64 16.18 -0.59 -11.88
CA PRO A 64 15.90 -0.82 -10.48
C PRO A 64 14.40 -0.82 -10.21
N ILE A 65 14.04 -1.47 -9.10
CA ILE A 65 12.77 -1.17 -8.43
C ILE A 65 12.99 0.09 -7.62
N VAL A 66 12.13 1.09 -7.78
CA VAL A 66 12.27 2.38 -7.10
C VAL A 66 11.28 2.45 -5.95
N PHE A 67 11.77 2.73 -4.75
CA PHE A 67 10.95 2.92 -3.56
C PHE A 67 11.05 4.35 -3.06
N VAL A 68 9.93 4.90 -2.62
CA VAL A 68 9.92 6.18 -1.91
C VAL A 68 10.11 5.94 -0.41
N THR A 69 11.03 6.70 0.17
CA THR A 69 11.31 6.71 1.60
C THR A 69 11.13 8.12 2.15
N TYR A 70 10.35 8.23 3.22
CA TYR A 70 10.13 9.47 3.95
C TYR A 70 10.95 9.47 5.23
N SER A 71 11.50 10.64 5.56
CA SER A 71 12.18 10.85 6.83
C SER A 71 11.19 10.84 7.99
N ALA A 72 11.70 10.58 9.19
CA ALA A 72 10.89 10.69 10.40
C ALA A 72 10.32 12.11 10.58
N SER A 73 11.03 13.14 10.13
CA SER A 73 10.52 14.52 10.18
C SER A 73 9.27 14.67 9.32
N GLU A 74 9.33 14.25 8.06
CA GLU A 74 8.20 14.34 7.12
C GLU A 74 6.95 13.63 7.65
N ILE A 75 7.12 12.42 8.19
CA ILE A 75 6.02 11.67 8.80
C ILE A 75 5.48 12.36 10.07
N ASN A 76 6.35 12.97 10.89
CA ASN A 76 5.90 13.61 12.13
C ASN A 76 5.25 14.97 11.90
N THR A 77 5.54 15.66 10.80
CA THR A 77 4.99 16.99 10.48
C THR A 77 3.76 16.97 9.57
N ALA A 78 3.49 15.86 8.89
CA ALA A 78 2.29 15.73 8.07
C ALA A 78 1.02 15.69 8.95
N ASN A 79 -0.06 16.31 8.47
CA ASN A 79 -1.38 16.25 9.12
C ASN A 79 -2.10 14.93 8.86
N TRP A 80 -1.86 14.35 7.68
CA TRP A 80 -2.47 13.11 7.22
C TRP A 80 -1.39 12.16 6.66
N LEU A 81 -1.61 10.86 6.86
CA LEU A 81 -0.71 9.82 6.40
C LEU A 81 -1.49 8.73 5.67
N VAL A 82 -1.00 8.28 4.52
CA VAL A 82 -1.43 7.01 3.94
C VAL A 82 -0.85 5.87 4.77
N LEU A 83 -1.72 4.97 5.23
CA LEU A 83 -1.36 3.78 5.99
C LEU A 83 -1.36 2.56 5.08
N THR A 84 -0.23 1.85 5.03
CA THR A 84 -0.10 0.60 4.28
C THR A 84 0.49 -0.50 5.17
N PRO A 85 -0.21 -1.62 5.42
CA PRO A 85 0.36 -2.74 6.14
C PRO A 85 1.53 -3.38 5.36
N LYS A 86 2.63 -3.70 6.05
CA LYS A 86 3.76 -4.45 5.47
C LYS A 86 3.45 -5.92 5.23
N LYS A 87 2.43 -6.46 5.91
CA LYS A 87 2.06 -7.88 5.82
C LYS A 87 0.80 -8.06 5.00
N GLN A 88 0.94 -8.85 3.94
CA GLN A 88 -0.14 -9.37 3.10
C GLN A 88 -0.28 -10.85 3.45
N SER A 89 -1.27 -11.22 4.26
CA SER A 89 -1.36 -12.58 4.80
C SER A 89 -2.76 -13.03 5.17
N ILE A 90 -3.78 -12.25 4.84
CA ILE A 90 -5.17 -12.63 5.06
C ILE A 90 -5.65 -13.33 3.78
N ASP A 91 -6.02 -14.60 3.90
CA ASP A 91 -6.60 -15.39 2.82
C ASP A 91 -8.13 -15.38 3.01
N ILE A 92 -8.81 -14.58 2.19
CA ILE A 92 -10.28 -14.45 2.15
C ILE A 92 -10.83 -15.53 1.23
N VAL A 93 -11.69 -16.40 1.76
CA VAL A 93 -12.15 -17.60 1.02
C VAL A 93 -13.57 -17.50 0.48
N ASN A 94 -14.28 -16.41 0.78
CA ASN A 94 -15.65 -16.16 0.30
C ASN A 94 -15.72 -14.86 -0.51
N SER A 95 -14.67 -14.51 -1.25
CA SER A 95 -14.63 -13.24 -2.00
C SER A 95 -15.79 -13.11 -2.98
N GLU A 96 -16.14 -14.19 -3.70
CA GLU A 96 -17.22 -14.19 -4.67
C GLU A 96 -18.59 -13.90 -4.02
N GLU A 97 -18.84 -14.45 -2.83
CA GLU A 97 -20.09 -14.23 -2.10
C GLU A 97 -20.10 -12.92 -1.31
N ALA A 98 -18.94 -12.49 -0.81
CA ALA A 98 -18.80 -11.26 -0.02
C ALA A 98 -18.95 -9.99 -0.85
N TYR A 99 -18.78 -10.08 -2.17
CA TYR A 99 -18.90 -8.97 -3.09
C TYR A 99 -20.14 -9.06 -3.98
N GLU A 100 -20.68 -7.90 -4.30
CA GLU A 100 -21.58 -7.68 -5.43
C GLU A 100 -20.79 -6.99 -6.54
N TYR A 101 -20.85 -7.52 -7.75
CA TYR A 101 -20.13 -7.01 -8.90
C TYR A 101 -21.06 -6.21 -9.81
N SER A 102 -20.53 -5.20 -10.50
CA SER A 102 -21.28 -4.40 -11.48
C SER A 102 -20.37 -3.88 -12.58
N CYS A 103 -20.99 -3.31 -13.63
CA CYS A 103 -20.31 -2.87 -14.84
C CYS A 103 -19.62 -4.05 -15.55
N GLU A 104 -20.45 -5.02 -15.91
CA GLU A 104 -20.10 -6.22 -16.69
C GLU A 104 -19.91 -5.88 -18.17
N TRP A 105 -18.83 -6.40 -18.76
CA TRP A 105 -18.57 -6.31 -20.20
C TRP A 105 -17.79 -7.52 -20.72
N ILE A 106 -17.82 -7.72 -22.03
CA ILE A 106 -17.05 -8.77 -22.71
C ILE A 106 -15.81 -8.14 -23.34
N SER A 107 -14.63 -8.61 -22.93
CA SER A 107 -13.37 -8.15 -23.50
C SER A 107 -13.21 -8.53 -24.98
N SER A 108 -12.25 -7.90 -25.66
CA SER A 108 -11.91 -8.24 -27.05
C SER A 108 -11.48 -9.71 -27.23
N MET A 109 -11.11 -10.39 -26.15
CA MET A 109 -10.80 -11.83 -26.10
C MET A 109 -12.00 -12.72 -25.72
N GLY A 110 -13.21 -12.16 -25.63
CA GLY A 110 -14.43 -12.91 -25.27
C GLY A 110 -14.56 -13.26 -23.79
N VAL A 111 -13.69 -12.72 -22.92
CA VAL A 111 -13.73 -12.96 -21.47
C VAL A 111 -14.62 -11.93 -20.79
N GLU A 112 -15.56 -12.40 -19.97
CA GLU A 112 -16.38 -11.54 -19.10
C GLU A 112 -15.51 -10.86 -18.06
N LYS A 113 -15.67 -9.54 -17.94
CA LYS A 113 -14.97 -8.70 -16.98
C LYS A 113 -15.96 -7.82 -16.24
N VAL A 114 -15.60 -7.49 -15.01
CA VAL A 114 -16.37 -6.58 -14.14
C VAL A 114 -15.47 -5.44 -13.71
N ASN A 115 -15.98 -4.21 -13.80
CA ASN A 115 -15.20 -3.04 -13.42
C ASN A 115 -15.45 -2.60 -11.97
N HIS A 116 -16.53 -3.03 -11.30
CA HIS A 116 -16.74 -2.66 -9.90
C HIS A 116 -17.16 -3.83 -9.02
N LYS A 117 -16.75 -3.74 -7.75
CA LYS A 117 -17.27 -4.58 -6.67
C LYS A 117 -17.61 -3.76 -5.43
N ARG A 118 -18.68 -4.15 -4.74
CA ARG A 118 -19.14 -3.59 -3.47
C ARG A 118 -19.28 -4.71 -2.46
N GLN A 119 -18.68 -4.56 -1.27
CA GLN A 119 -18.85 -5.59 -0.24
C GLN A 119 -20.29 -5.58 0.26
N LYS A 120 -20.92 -6.76 0.31
CA LYS A 120 -22.30 -6.98 0.78
C LYS A 120 -22.40 -7.90 1.99
N ASP A 121 -21.33 -8.64 2.33
CA ASP A 121 -21.31 -9.57 3.47
C ASP A 121 -19.95 -9.54 4.18
N SER A 122 -19.89 -10.07 5.39
CA SER A 122 -18.67 -10.20 6.18
C SER A 122 -17.73 -11.27 5.62
N PHE A 123 -16.43 -11.00 5.68
CA PHE A 123 -15.42 -11.93 5.18
C PHE A 123 -15.30 -13.19 6.02
N VAL A 124 -14.98 -14.28 5.33
CA VAL A 124 -14.55 -15.55 5.87
C VAL A 124 -13.06 -15.68 5.59
N VAL A 125 -12.26 -15.76 6.65
CA VAL A 125 -10.82 -15.94 6.56
C VAL A 125 -10.46 -17.42 6.72
N LYS A 126 -9.51 -17.91 5.92
CA LYS A 126 -9.02 -19.29 6.01
C LYS A 126 -8.34 -19.57 7.34
N LYS A 127 -7.51 -18.63 7.77
CA LYS A 127 -6.71 -18.70 9.00
C LYS A 127 -6.39 -17.29 9.48
N GLU A 128 -6.46 -17.09 10.79
CA GLU A 128 -6.00 -15.84 11.40
C GLU A 128 -4.47 -15.70 11.30
N PRO A 129 -3.97 -14.47 11.09
CA PRO A 129 -2.55 -14.22 11.03
C PRO A 129 -1.91 -14.41 12.42
N SER A 130 -0.63 -14.78 12.44
CA SER A 130 0.13 -14.81 13.69
C SER A 130 0.26 -13.38 14.25
N MET A 131 -0.32 -13.17 15.43
CA MET A 131 -0.24 -11.92 16.17
C MET A 131 1.12 -11.81 16.84
N LYS A 132 1.93 -10.87 16.35
CA LYS A 132 3.19 -10.49 16.99
C LYS A 132 3.00 -9.12 17.64
N THR A 133 3.75 -8.84 18.69
CA THR A 133 3.59 -7.63 19.50
C THR A 133 3.59 -6.34 18.66
N SER A 134 4.41 -6.26 17.59
CA SER A 134 4.54 -5.08 16.73
C SER A 134 3.70 -5.10 15.45
N THR A 135 3.03 -6.21 15.13
CA THR A 135 2.15 -6.31 13.95
C THR A 135 0.71 -6.16 14.41
N ALA A 136 0.06 -5.08 13.99
CA ALA A 136 -1.31 -4.76 14.37
C ALA A 136 -2.26 -4.63 13.18
N PHE A 137 -1.71 -4.63 11.95
CA PHE A 137 -2.48 -4.50 10.72
C PHE A 137 -2.01 -5.49 9.66
N TRP A 138 -2.95 -5.88 8.80
CA TRP A 138 -2.73 -6.78 7.68
C TRP A 138 -3.60 -6.37 6.49
N THR A 139 -3.22 -6.84 5.31
CA THR A 139 -4.06 -6.84 4.11
C THR A 139 -4.18 -8.27 3.56
N GLU A 140 -5.11 -8.44 2.62
CA GLU A 140 -5.28 -9.64 1.80
C GLU A 140 -4.00 -10.04 1.05
N ASP A 141 -3.79 -11.35 0.87
CA ASP A 141 -2.61 -11.92 0.21
C ASP A 141 -2.70 -12.01 -1.32
N THR A 142 -3.91 -12.10 -1.89
CA THR A 142 -4.15 -12.17 -3.33
C THR A 142 -4.90 -10.94 -3.84
N GLY A 143 -4.19 -9.85 -4.08
CA GLY A 143 -4.78 -8.67 -4.71
C GLY A 143 -5.65 -7.86 -3.73
N PHE A 144 -5.07 -6.74 -3.30
CA PHE A 144 -5.37 -5.85 -2.20
C PHE A 144 -6.83 -5.37 -1.91
N ALA A 145 -6.96 -4.69 -0.76
CA ALA A 145 -7.75 -3.46 -0.50
C ALA A 145 -8.28 -3.41 0.93
N GLU A 146 -8.43 -4.55 1.58
CA GLU A 146 -9.15 -4.59 2.83
C GLU A 146 -8.14 -4.52 3.96
N LEU A 147 -8.31 -3.48 4.78
CA LEU A 147 -7.48 -3.29 5.95
C LEU A 147 -8.05 -4.13 7.08
N PHE A 148 -7.21 -4.97 7.67
CA PHE A 148 -7.55 -5.72 8.87
C PHE A 148 -6.70 -5.25 10.04
N ALA A 149 -7.28 -5.27 11.23
CA ALA A 149 -6.63 -4.85 12.46
C ALA A 149 -6.82 -5.86 13.59
N ASP A 150 -5.85 -5.84 14.50
CA ASP A 150 -5.85 -6.57 15.76
C ASP A 150 -6.82 -5.92 16.76
N TYR A 151 -7.46 -6.70 17.64
CA TYR A 151 -8.32 -6.21 18.72
C TYR A 151 -7.69 -5.07 19.55
N ARG A 152 -6.37 -5.07 19.72
CA ARG A 152 -5.63 -4.00 20.43
C ARG A 152 -5.81 -2.64 19.77
N VAL A 153 -5.93 -2.60 18.44
CA VAL A 153 -6.24 -1.36 17.71
C VAL A 153 -7.67 -0.94 18.00
N CYS A 154 -8.61 -1.89 18.04
CA CYS A 154 -10.02 -1.62 18.37
C CYS A 154 -10.15 -0.99 19.76
N GLU A 155 -9.50 -1.58 20.77
CA GLU A 155 -9.47 -1.05 22.13
C GLU A 155 -8.84 0.35 22.18
N MET A 156 -7.71 0.55 21.49
CA MET A 156 -7.04 1.84 21.42
C MET A 156 -7.94 2.92 20.78
N VAL A 157 -8.60 2.61 19.66
CA VAL A 157 -9.52 3.52 18.98
C VAL A 157 -10.69 3.90 19.88
N LYS A 158 -11.30 2.91 20.55
CA LYS A 158 -12.42 3.13 21.48
C LYS A 158 -12.01 3.99 22.68
N ASN A 159 -10.91 3.64 23.34
CA ASN A 159 -10.45 4.31 24.56
C ASN A 159 -9.98 5.74 24.32
N ASN A 160 -9.58 6.08 23.09
CA ASN A 160 -9.14 7.42 22.72
C ASN A 160 -10.18 8.20 21.92
N SER A 161 -11.39 7.66 21.73
CA SER A 161 -12.48 8.29 20.99
C SER A 161 -12.06 8.79 19.60
N LEU A 162 -11.32 7.96 18.85
CA LEU A 162 -11.02 8.25 17.44
C LEU A 162 -12.28 8.08 16.60
N ARG A 163 -12.51 9.00 15.67
CA ARG A 163 -13.76 9.09 14.88
C ARG A 163 -13.59 8.57 13.46
N GLY A 164 -14.70 8.24 12.81
CA GLY A 164 -14.71 7.73 11.43
C GLY A 164 -14.19 6.31 11.26
N ILE A 165 -14.00 5.55 12.34
CA ILE A 165 -13.47 4.19 12.29
C ILE A 165 -14.53 3.21 12.79
N LYS A 166 -14.80 2.17 12.00
CA LYS A 166 -15.65 1.04 12.36
C LYS A 166 -14.86 -0.25 12.25
N PHE A 167 -15.17 -1.21 13.12
CA PHE A 167 -14.58 -2.54 13.10
C PHE A 167 -15.68 -3.57 12.90
N GLU A 168 -15.56 -4.38 11.85
CA GLU A 168 -16.47 -5.47 11.55
C GLU A 168 -15.81 -6.81 11.86
N ASN A 169 -16.58 -7.72 12.46
CA ASN A 169 -16.09 -9.06 12.74
C ASN A 169 -15.88 -9.84 11.44
N VAL A 170 -14.81 -10.64 11.40
CA VAL A 170 -14.61 -11.64 10.35
C VAL A 170 -14.93 -13.02 10.89
N ARG A 171 -15.29 -13.94 10.01
CA ARG A 171 -15.62 -15.33 10.36
C ARG A 171 -14.50 -16.27 9.92
N ASN A 172 -14.35 -17.40 10.59
CA ASN A 172 -13.57 -18.52 10.05
C ASN A 172 -14.46 -19.43 9.18
N LYS A 173 -13.88 -20.44 8.53
CA LYS A 173 -14.61 -21.41 7.69
C LYS A 173 -15.74 -22.16 8.40
N LYS A 174 -15.76 -22.20 9.74
CA LYS A 174 -16.83 -22.81 10.54
C LYS A 174 -17.96 -21.83 10.88
N GLY A 175 -17.89 -20.59 10.41
CA GLY A 175 -18.85 -19.53 10.71
C GLY A 175 -18.66 -18.86 12.07
N ILE A 176 -17.59 -19.19 12.81
CA ILE A 176 -17.31 -18.60 14.13
C ILE A 176 -16.62 -17.25 13.92
N TYR A 177 -17.11 -16.22 14.61
CA TYR A 177 -16.50 -14.89 14.60
C TYR A 177 -15.13 -14.88 15.29
N SER A 178 -14.19 -14.15 14.71
CA SER A 178 -12.90 -13.88 15.34
C SER A 178 -13.06 -12.89 16.49
N GLU A 179 -12.38 -13.13 17.60
CA GLU A 179 -12.26 -12.17 18.71
C GLU A 179 -11.00 -11.29 18.58
N HIS A 180 -10.13 -11.60 17.60
CA HIS A 180 -8.81 -11.01 17.51
C HIS A 180 -8.61 -10.21 16.23
N LEU A 181 -9.24 -10.63 15.13
CA LEU A 181 -9.10 -10.01 13.82
C LEU A 181 -10.40 -9.30 13.42
N PHE A 182 -10.27 -8.04 13.02
CA PHE A 182 -11.40 -7.22 12.60
C PHE A 182 -11.09 -6.58 11.25
N GLN A 183 -12.10 -6.43 10.40
CA GLN A 183 -12.00 -5.59 9.22
C GLN A 183 -12.17 -4.12 9.65
N VAL A 184 -11.29 -3.25 9.17
CA VAL A 184 -11.37 -1.80 9.37
C VAL A 184 -12.25 -1.20 8.27
N LYS A 185 -13.24 -0.42 8.68
CA LYS A 185 -14.20 0.25 7.81
C LYS A 185 -14.30 1.73 8.15
N THR A 186 -14.64 2.53 7.13
CA THR A 186 -15.06 3.94 7.30
C THR A 186 -16.15 4.25 6.27
N SER A 187 -17.02 5.19 6.63
CA SER A 187 -17.96 5.81 5.68
C SER A 187 -17.39 7.07 5.04
N ASN A 188 -16.22 7.51 5.46
CA ASN A 188 -15.61 8.75 5.03
C ASN A 188 -14.78 8.48 3.78
N ILE A 189 -15.40 8.75 2.63
CA ILE A 189 -14.83 8.48 1.32
C ILE A 189 -14.40 9.82 0.71
N ILE A 190 -13.15 9.90 0.26
CA ILE A 190 -12.61 11.03 -0.51
C ILE A 190 -12.84 10.73 -1.99
N CYS A 191 -13.63 11.59 -2.64
CA CYS A 191 -13.90 11.50 -4.07
C CYS A 191 -12.62 11.76 -4.88
N ASN A 192 -12.54 11.11 -6.04
CA ASN A 192 -11.40 11.24 -6.96
C ASN A 192 -11.10 12.69 -7.36
N ASP A 193 -12.12 13.55 -7.46
CA ASP A 193 -11.97 14.96 -7.86
C ASP A 193 -11.15 15.80 -6.87
N HIS A 194 -10.94 15.31 -5.63
CA HIS A 194 -10.11 15.97 -4.63
C HIS A 194 -8.72 15.34 -4.47
N ILE A 195 -8.36 14.41 -5.36
CA ILE A 195 -7.13 13.63 -5.29
C ILE A 195 -6.27 13.91 -6.51
N GLU A 196 -5.00 14.22 -6.26
CA GLU A 196 -3.96 14.27 -7.29
C GLU A 196 -2.80 13.36 -6.90
N PHE A 197 -2.18 12.72 -7.89
CA PHE A 197 -0.95 11.99 -7.70
C PHE A 197 0.17 12.77 -8.38
N GLY A 198 1.11 13.30 -7.59
CA GLY A 198 2.16 14.19 -8.12
C GLY A 198 2.96 13.56 -9.28
N HIS A 199 3.10 12.23 -9.29
CA HIS A 199 3.69 11.44 -10.37
C HIS A 199 3.10 10.02 -10.40
N GLY A 200 3.32 9.30 -11.50
CA GLY A 200 3.08 7.86 -11.58
C GLY A 200 1.63 7.45 -11.78
N GLU A 201 0.73 8.40 -12.08
CA GLU A 201 -0.67 8.10 -12.38
C GLU A 201 -0.91 7.76 -13.85
N ARG A 202 -1.70 6.71 -14.05
CA ARG A 202 -2.47 6.48 -15.28
C ARG A 202 -3.94 6.43 -14.92
N LYS A 203 -4.75 7.27 -15.56
CA LYS A 203 -6.21 7.24 -15.42
C LYS A 203 -6.82 6.35 -16.50
N GLU A 204 -7.71 5.46 -16.10
CA GLU A 204 -8.60 4.73 -17.01
C GLU A 204 -10.04 5.04 -16.64
N VAL A 205 -10.95 5.07 -17.62
CA VAL A 205 -12.35 5.38 -17.36
C VAL A 205 -13.18 4.13 -17.63
N CYS A 206 -14.03 3.77 -16.67
CA CYS A 206 -15.00 2.70 -16.85
C CYS A 206 -15.95 3.07 -17.98
N HIS A 207 -15.85 2.37 -19.12
CA HIS A 207 -16.65 2.65 -20.32
C HIS A 207 -18.17 2.45 -20.15
N ILE A 208 -18.61 1.86 -19.03
CA ILE A 208 -20.03 1.67 -18.72
C ILE A 208 -20.62 2.82 -17.93
N CYS A 209 -19.90 3.34 -16.92
CA CYS A 209 -20.44 4.31 -15.96
C CYS A 209 -19.69 5.64 -15.90
N GLY A 210 -18.54 5.77 -16.56
CA GLY A 210 -17.71 6.97 -16.55
C GLY A 210 -16.83 7.18 -15.32
N LYS A 211 -16.83 6.27 -14.32
CA LYS A 211 -15.96 6.39 -13.14
C LYS A 211 -14.48 6.23 -13.51
N GLU A 212 -13.62 7.05 -12.92
CA GLU A 212 -12.18 7.06 -13.18
C GLU A 212 -11.40 6.13 -12.26
N GLN A 213 -10.49 5.34 -12.81
CA GLN A 213 -9.56 4.46 -12.11
C GLN A 213 -8.16 5.04 -12.16
N PHE A 214 -7.51 5.13 -11.00
CA PHE A 214 -6.09 5.45 -10.94
C PHE A 214 -5.26 4.17 -10.84
N PHE A 215 -4.31 4.03 -11.74
CA PHE A 215 -3.18 3.13 -11.59
C PHE A 215 -2.01 3.99 -11.13
N ILE A 216 -1.46 3.63 -9.97
CA ILE A 216 -0.33 4.32 -9.36
C ILE A 216 0.86 3.36 -9.28
N ASP A 217 2.04 3.84 -9.63
CA ASP A 217 3.27 3.10 -9.39
C ASP A 217 3.73 3.22 -7.93
N ASP A 218 4.72 2.43 -7.50
CA ASP A 218 5.24 2.43 -6.12
C ASP A 218 5.94 3.75 -5.72
N THR A 219 6.03 4.73 -6.62
CA THR A 219 6.67 6.03 -6.41
C THR A 219 5.69 7.20 -6.26
N TYR A 220 4.39 6.93 -6.24
CA TYR A 220 3.36 7.94 -6.09
C TYR A 220 3.51 8.77 -4.81
N GLN A 221 3.04 10.01 -4.88
CA GLN A 221 2.83 10.90 -3.75
C GLN A 221 1.39 11.39 -3.81
N LEU A 222 0.60 11.06 -2.78
CA LEU A 222 -0.80 11.48 -2.69
C LEU A 222 -0.87 12.96 -2.30
N HIS A 223 -1.62 13.73 -3.07
CA HIS A 223 -1.97 15.11 -2.81
C HIS A 223 -3.49 15.21 -2.62
N LEU A 224 -3.93 15.98 -1.64
CA LEU A 224 -5.35 16.23 -1.36
C LEU A 224 -5.65 17.71 -1.41
N ASN A 225 -6.72 18.09 -2.10
CA ASN A 225 -7.32 19.41 -1.96
C ASN A 225 -8.15 19.45 -0.67
N VAL A 226 -7.49 19.74 0.45
CA VAL A 226 -8.11 19.73 1.78
C VAL A 226 -8.99 20.94 2.05
N SER A 227 -8.86 22.00 1.26
CA SER A 227 -9.67 23.23 1.39
C SER A 227 -11.17 22.94 1.22
N GLU A 228 -11.50 21.91 0.43
CA GLU A 228 -12.87 21.49 0.12
C GLU A 228 -13.33 20.28 0.94
N LEU A 229 -12.37 19.56 1.54
CA LEU A 229 -12.62 18.38 2.36
C LEU A 229 -12.57 18.80 3.83
N GLU A 230 -13.71 19.07 4.47
CA GLU A 230 -13.77 19.32 5.92
C GLU A 230 -13.38 18.06 6.72
N MET A 231 -12.09 17.70 6.72
CA MET A 231 -11.58 16.46 7.28
C MET A 231 -11.48 16.55 8.81
N GLN A 232 -12.49 16.06 9.51
CA GLN A 232 -12.58 16.09 10.97
C GLN A 232 -12.37 14.73 11.65
N ASP A 233 -12.53 13.63 10.91
CA ASP A 233 -12.43 12.28 11.45
C ASP A 233 -10.99 11.74 11.39
N ASP A 234 -10.74 10.58 11.98
CA ASP A 234 -9.38 10.03 12.10
C ASP A 234 -9.04 9.01 11.00
N LEU A 235 -10.02 8.60 10.21
CA LEU A 235 -9.85 7.67 9.10
C LEU A 235 -10.74 8.03 7.91
N TYR A 236 -10.09 8.12 6.75
CA TYR A 236 -10.68 8.31 5.44
C TYR A 236 -10.17 7.22 4.50
N VAL A 237 -10.92 6.96 3.43
CA VAL A 237 -10.47 6.13 2.31
C VAL A 237 -10.73 6.85 1.00
N THR A 238 -9.85 6.66 0.02
CA THR A 238 -10.15 7.11 -1.34
C THR A 238 -11.29 6.29 -1.94
N GLU A 239 -11.99 6.83 -2.93
CA GLU A 239 -12.95 6.07 -3.70
C GLU A 239 -12.34 4.77 -4.26
N ARG A 240 -13.18 3.74 -4.31
CA ARG A 240 -12.81 2.44 -4.85
C ARG A 240 -13.03 2.44 -6.35
N ILE A 241 -11.98 2.23 -7.14
CA ILE A 241 -12.14 1.89 -8.56
C ILE A 241 -11.28 0.68 -8.89
N TRP A 242 -11.88 -0.28 -9.60
CA TRP A 242 -11.37 -1.62 -9.82
C TRP A 242 -11.27 -1.94 -11.32
N GLY A 243 -10.34 -2.83 -11.65
CA GLY A 243 -10.10 -3.40 -12.98
C GLY A 243 -9.02 -4.47 -12.88
N GLU A 244 -8.67 -5.14 -13.99
CA GLU A 244 -7.52 -6.05 -13.99
C GLU A 244 -6.21 -5.26 -13.77
N GLY A 245 -5.66 -5.34 -12.55
CA GLY A 245 -4.47 -4.61 -12.13
C GLY A 245 -4.65 -3.93 -10.77
N ILE A 246 -3.55 -3.43 -10.21
CA ILE A 246 -3.48 -2.92 -8.83
C ILE A 246 -4.30 -1.63 -8.71
N ALA A 247 -5.53 -1.70 -8.21
CA ALA A 247 -6.34 -0.52 -7.88
C ALA A 247 -7.19 -0.80 -6.63
N TYR A 248 -6.83 -0.12 -5.54
CA TYR A 248 -7.33 -0.38 -4.20
C TYR A 248 -7.43 0.95 -3.44
N PRO A 249 -8.41 1.11 -2.53
CA PRO A 249 -8.55 2.34 -1.77
C PRO A 249 -7.32 2.58 -0.90
N LEU A 250 -6.84 3.82 -0.86
CA LEU A 250 -5.80 4.25 0.05
C LEU A 250 -6.44 4.62 1.38
N TYR A 251 -5.94 4.05 2.48
CA TYR A 251 -6.39 4.39 3.83
C TYR A 251 -5.59 5.58 4.34
N ILE A 252 -6.28 6.66 4.67
CA ILE A 252 -5.67 7.92 5.10
C ILE A 252 -6.04 8.14 6.56
N ILE A 253 -5.04 8.23 7.43
CA ILE A 253 -5.22 8.41 8.86
C ILE A 253 -4.75 9.79 9.31
N SER A 254 -5.41 10.32 10.36
CA SER A 254 -4.97 11.55 11.00
C SER A 254 -3.61 11.35 11.69
N GLN A 255 -2.87 12.44 11.83
CA GLN A 255 -1.62 12.42 12.56
C GLN A 255 -1.81 11.99 14.02
N ARG A 256 -2.95 12.36 14.63
CA ARG A 256 -3.33 11.92 15.97
C ARG A 256 -3.43 10.40 16.07
N PHE A 257 -4.08 9.74 15.10
CA PHE A 257 -4.19 8.28 15.07
C PHE A 257 -2.81 7.64 14.98
N TYR A 258 -1.93 8.14 14.10
CA TYR A 258 -0.56 7.63 14.02
C TYR A 258 0.23 7.75 15.33
N GLN A 259 0.15 8.89 16.01
CA GLN A 259 0.87 9.08 17.28
C GLN A 259 0.39 8.08 18.35
N LEU A 260 -0.92 7.80 18.41
CA LEU A 260 -1.47 6.78 19.31
C LEU A 260 -0.97 5.37 18.96
N LEU A 261 -0.91 5.01 17.68
CA LEU A 261 -0.34 3.73 17.24
C LEU A 261 1.12 3.59 17.67
N LYS A 262 1.91 4.66 17.54
CA LYS A 262 3.32 4.69 17.95
C LYS A 262 3.48 4.54 19.46
N GLN A 263 2.69 5.28 20.25
CA GLN A 263 2.69 5.20 21.71
C GLN A 263 2.35 3.80 22.22
N ASN A 264 1.41 3.12 21.56
CA ASN A 264 0.99 1.75 21.89
C ASN A 264 1.86 0.66 21.24
N LYS A 265 2.95 1.03 20.54
CA LYS A 265 3.87 0.10 19.84
C LYS A 265 3.19 -0.75 18.75
N LEU A 266 2.12 -0.23 18.15
CA LEU A 266 1.33 -0.89 17.10
C LEU A 266 1.72 -0.47 15.67
N SER A 267 2.65 0.47 15.50
CA SER A 267 3.06 1.01 14.19
C SER A 267 4.16 0.22 13.47
N GLY A 268 4.80 -0.78 14.10
CA GLY A 268 6.00 -1.43 13.56
C GLY A 268 5.78 -2.18 12.25
N GLY A 269 4.57 -2.70 12.05
CA GLY A 269 4.14 -3.40 10.84
C GLY A 269 3.62 -2.49 9.72
N LEU A 270 3.78 -1.17 9.80
CA LEU A 270 3.23 -0.22 8.84
C LEU A 270 4.33 0.44 7.99
N ASN A 271 3.98 0.69 6.73
CA ASN A 271 4.56 1.74 5.91
C ASN A 271 3.63 2.96 5.99
N LEU A 272 4.22 4.14 6.06
CA LEU A 272 3.50 5.41 6.15
C LEU A 272 4.06 6.36 5.12
N SER A 273 3.17 7.04 4.41
CA SER A 273 3.52 8.09 3.45
C SER A 273 2.79 9.37 3.84
N PRO A 274 3.47 10.52 3.93
CA PRO A 274 2.80 11.79 4.16
C PRO A 274 1.84 12.08 3.02
N VAL A 275 0.71 12.70 3.32
CA VAL A 275 -0.17 13.29 2.32
C VAL A 275 0.19 14.76 2.18
N ILE A 276 0.31 15.24 0.94
CA ILE A 276 0.55 16.65 0.66
C ILE A 276 -0.80 17.36 0.56
N GLU A 277 -0.97 18.42 1.33
CA GLU A 277 -2.18 19.23 1.34
C GLU A 277 -2.01 20.38 0.35
N ILE A 278 -2.91 20.46 -0.64
CA ILE A 278 -3.01 21.58 -1.55
C ILE A 278 -3.97 22.60 -0.92
N LEU A 279 -3.45 23.78 -0.63
CA LEU A 279 -4.22 24.93 -0.18
C LEU A 279 -4.32 25.88 -1.37
N GLU A 280 -5.48 25.95 -2.00
CA GLU A 280 -5.77 26.93 -3.05
C GLU A 280 -6.32 28.24 -2.45
#